data_AF-A0A9E5I4Q8-F1
#
_entry.id   AF-A0A9E5I4Q8-F1
#
_cell.length_a   1.000
_cell.length_b   1.000
_cell.length_c   1.000
_cell.angle_alpha   90.00
_cell.angle_beta   90.00
_cell.angle_gamma   90.00
#
_symmetry.space_group_name_H-M   'P 1'
#
loop_
_entity.id
_entity.type
_entity.pdbx_description
1 polymer ?
#
loop_
_entity_poly.entity_id
_entity_poly.type
_entity_poly.pdbx_seq_one_letter_code
_entity_poly.pdbx_strand_id
1 'polypeptide(L)'
;SRPAAGYILGDEGGGSDVGRKFLQDFIHEEMPLAIRQEAMDRFQLSQYGIQEQVYRKPFPNRYMASFCRFLTEHKADPYCYNLFYDAFQLFFTKHVCKYPDYQNKPVHFVGSIAYYNAEILRKAAMDRGMQVGLILESPIAGLTLYHQELV
;
A
#
# COMPACT_ATOMS: atom_id res chain seq x y z
N SER A 1 -10.25 19.75 -6.22
CA SER A 1 -9.71 18.77 -5.26
C SER A 1 -10.60 17.54 -5.30
N ARG A 2 -10.05 16.33 -5.54
CA ARG A 2 -10.82 15.09 -5.38
C ARG A 2 -10.70 14.67 -3.91
N PRO A 3 -11.80 14.55 -3.15
CA PRO A 3 -11.73 14.22 -1.74
C PRO A 3 -11.20 12.79 -1.54
N ALA A 4 -10.33 12.60 -0.53
CA ALA A 4 -9.98 11.26 -0.08
C ALA A 4 -11.22 10.64 0.57
N ALA A 5 -11.72 9.55 0.00
CA ALA A 5 -12.93 8.89 0.47
C ALA A 5 -12.73 8.08 1.77
N GLY A 6 -11.50 8.06 2.29
CA GLY A 6 -11.09 7.37 3.49
C GLY A 6 -11.03 5.86 3.31
N TYR A 7 -10.50 5.16 4.32
CA TYR A 7 -10.15 3.75 4.19
C TYR A 7 -11.30 2.81 3.80
N ILE A 8 -12.57 3.15 4.04
CA ILE A 8 -13.72 2.29 3.66
C ILE A 8 -14.06 2.47 2.17
N LEU A 9 -14.03 3.71 1.67
CA LEU A 9 -14.55 4.07 0.34
C LEU A 9 -13.45 4.45 -0.66
N GLY A 10 -12.18 4.39 -0.25
CA GLY A 10 -11.01 4.73 -1.03
C GLY A 10 -9.71 4.30 -0.35
N ASP A 11 -8.71 5.19 -0.35
CA ASP A 11 -7.31 4.94 0.07
C ASP A 11 -6.63 3.82 -0.75
N GLU A 12 -7.03 3.65 -2.02
CA GLU A 12 -6.43 2.63 -2.89
C GLU A 12 -4.90 2.80 -2.97
N GLY A 13 -4.16 1.69 -2.88
CA GLY A 13 -2.69 1.72 -2.86
C GLY A 13 -2.08 2.20 -1.54
N GLY A 14 -2.90 2.53 -0.54
CA GLY A 14 -2.48 2.83 0.82
C GLY A 14 -2.33 1.57 1.69
N GLY A 15 -1.74 1.74 2.88
CA GLY A 15 -1.48 0.61 3.77
C GLY A 15 -2.75 -0.02 4.36
N SER A 16 -3.80 0.78 4.56
CA SER A 16 -5.11 0.29 4.98
C SER A 16 -5.77 -0.60 3.93
N ASP A 17 -5.60 -0.28 2.64
CA ASP A 17 -6.15 -1.06 1.51
C ASP A 17 -5.46 -2.42 1.38
N VAL A 18 -4.12 -2.42 1.32
CA VAL A 18 -3.31 -3.64 1.28
C VAL A 18 -3.57 -4.52 2.50
N GLY A 19 -3.55 -3.93 3.70
CA GLY A 19 -3.80 -4.66 4.94
C GLY A 19 -5.22 -5.21 5.03
N ARG A 20 -6.22 -4.48 4.53
CA ARG A 20 -7.60 -4.99 4.45
C ARG A 20 -7.68 -6.21 3.55
N LYS A 21 -7.08 -6.16 2.36
CA LYS A 21 -7.10 -7.30 1.42
C LYS A 21 -6.44 -8.54 2.03
N PHE A 22 -5.28 -8.36 2.68
CA PHE A 22 -4.63 -9.43 3.42
C PHE A 22 -5.54 -10.07 4.49
N LEU A 23 -6.23 -9.27 5.29
CA LEU A 23 -7.16 -9.78 6.31
C LEU A 23 -8.40 -10.46 5.71
N GLN A 24 -8.89 -9.99 4.57
CA GLN A 24 -9.98 -10.64 3.85
C GLN A 24 -9.55 -12.03 3.36
N ASP A 25 -8.39 -12.12 2.73
CA ASP A 25 -7.84 -13.39 2.24
C ASP A 25 -7.56 -14.35 3.40
N PHE A 26 -7.18 -13.84 4.57
CA PHE A 26 -7.00 -14.65 5.77
C PHE A 26 -8.33 -15.29 6.20
N ILE A 27 -9.41 -14.52 6.21
CA ILE A 27 -10.75 -15.00 6.59
C ILE A 27 -11.27 -16.02 5.58
N HIS A 28 -11.04 -15.79 4.28
CA HIS A 28 -11.53 -16.66 3.20
C HIS A 28 -10.58 -17.82 2.83
N GLU A 29 -9.41 -17.90 3.48
CA GLU A 29 -8.41 -18.94 3.20
C GLU A 29 -7.79 -18.85 1.79
N GLU A 30 -7.67 -17.62 1.27
CA GLU A 30 -7.20 -17.28 -0.08
C GLU A 30 -5.73 -16.83 -0.11
N MET A 31 -4.89 -17.37 0.78
CA MET A 31 -3.46 -17.05 0.87
C MET A 31 -2.61 -18.31 1.07
N PRO A 32 -1.30 -18.29 0.76
CA PRO A 32 -0.42 -19.43 0.99
C PRO A 32 -0.40 -19.88 2.45
N LEU A 33 -0.41 -21.20 2.68
CA LEU A 33 -0.43 -21.79 4.03
C LEU A 33 0.76 -21.33 4.89
N ALA A 34 1.94 -21.18 4.31
CA ALA A 34 3.13 -20.70 5.02
C ALA A 34 2.94 -19.28 5.58
N ILE A 35 2.46 -18.36 4.73
CA ILE A 35 2.18 -16.97 5.12
C ILE A 35 1.06 -16.92 6.18
N ARG A 36 0.01 -17.73 6.00
CA ARG A 36 -1.10 -17.82 6.96
C ARG A 36 -0.61 -18.27 8.33
N GLN A 37 0.16 -19.34 8.38
CA GLN A 37 0.66 -19.91 9.63
C GLN A 37 1.57 -18.92 10.36
N GLU A 38 2.51 -18.31 9.65
CA GLU A 38 3.39 -17.30 10.24
C GLU A 38 2.61 -16.07 10.75
N ALA A 39 1.59 -15.62 10.01
CA ALA A 39 0.73 -14.53 10.46
C ALA A 39 -0.08 -14.90 11.72
N MET A 40 -0.57 -16.15 11.81
CA MET A 40 -1.21 -16.66 13.02
C MET A 40 -0.26 -16.65 14.20
N ASP A 41 0.95 -17.15 14.03
CA ASP A 41 1.93 -17.26 15.11
C ASP A 41 2.44 -15.89 15.57
N ARG A 42 2.73 -14.99 14.62
CA ARG A 42 3.29 -13.66 14.90
C ARG A 42 2.26 -12.68 15.48
N PHE A 43 1.02 -12.73 15.01
CA PHE A 43 -0.02 -11.76 15.39
C PHE A 43 -1.15 -12.35 16.23
N GLN A 44 -1.08 -13.64 16.56
CA GLN A 44 -2.18 -14.38 17.22
C GLN A 44 -3.50 -14.17 16.47
N LEU A 45 -3.40 -14.19 15.14
CA LEU A 45 -4.47 -13.78 14.25
C LEU A 45 -5.58 -14.84 14.22
N SER A 46 -6.82 -14.39 14.40
CA SER A 46 -8.02 -15.23 14.34
C SER A 46 -9.16 -14.46 13.70
N GLN A 47 -10.11 -15.16 13.07
CA GLN A 47 -11.26 -14.51 12.44
C GLN A 47 -12.05 -13.64 13.44
N TYR A 48 -12.27 -14.16 14.66
CA TYR A 48 -12.93 -13.40 15.74
C TYR A 48 -12.13 -12.16 16.14
N GLY A 49 -10.82 -12.30 16.36
CA GLY A 49 -9.95 -11.19 16.73
C GLY A 49 -9.94 -10.09 15.66
N ILE A 50 -9.92 -10.46 14.38
CA ILE A 50 -10.01 -9.50 13.27
C ILE A 50 -11.34 -8.74 13.33
N GLN A 51 -12.48 -9.43 13.47
CA GLN A 51 -13.79 -8.77 13.54
C GLN A 51 -13.89 -7.81 14.72
N GLU A 52 -13.34 -8.18 15.88
CA GLU A 52 -13.30 -7.30 17.05
C GLU A 52 -12.47 -6.03 16.77
N GLN A 53 -11.27 -6.18 16.19
CA GLN A 53 -10.40 -5.06 15.87
C GLN A 53 -11.00 -4.13 14.79
N VAL A 54 -11.66 -4.70 13.78
CA VAL A 54 -12.19 -3.95 12.64
C VAL A 54 -13.51 -3.25 12.96
N TYR A 55 -14.42 -3.92 13.66
CA TYR A 55 -15.79 -3.42 13.85
C TYR A 55 -16.07 -2.83 15.23
N ARG A 56 -15.25 -3.14 16.25
CA ARG A 56 -15.55 -2.77 17.65
C ARG A 56 -14.50 -1.89 18.30
N LYS A 57 -13.29 -1.81 17.74
CA LYS A 57 -12.18 -1.00 18.29
C LYS A 57 -11.92 0.26 17.49
N PRO A 58 -11.35 1.31 18.12
CA PRO A 58 -10.99 2.52 17.43
C PRO A 58 -9.81 2.29 16.47
N PHE A 59 -9.73 3.12 15.42
CA PHE A 59 -8.64 3.14 14.43
C PHE A 59 -8.43 1.84 13.63
N PRO A 60 -9.47 1.24 13.03
CA PRO A 60 -9.34 0.01 12.24
C PRO A 60 -8.41 0.17 11.03
N ASN A 61 -8.34 1.37 10.47
CA ASN A 61 -7.40 1.69 9.38
C ASN A 61 -5.93 1.54 9.80
N ARG A 62 -5.57 1.92 11.04
CA ARG A 62 -4.21 1.75 11.57
C ARG A 62 -3.91 0.28 11.85
N TYR A 63 -4.90 -0.45 12.35
CA TYR A 63 -4.80 -1.89 12.53
C TYR A 63 -4.51 -2.59 11.20
N MET A 64 -5.29 -2.31 10.14
CA MET A 64 -5.03 -2.85 8.80
C MET A 64 -3.63 -2.47 8.29
N ALA A 65 -3.25 -1.19 8.39
CA ALA A 65 -1.94 -0.74 7.92
C ALA A 65 -0.76 -1.38 8.68
N SER A 66 -0.96 -1.86 9.91
CA SER A 66 0.10 -2.48 10.71
C SER A 66 0.66 -3.76 10.09
N PHE A 67 -0.13 -4.47 9.28
CA PHE A 67 0.29 -5.68 8.58
C PHE A 67 1.20 -5.41 7.39
N CYS A 68 1.26 -4.17 6.89
CA CYS A 68 2.10 -3.84 5.72
C CYS A 68 3.59 -4.08 5.96
N ARG A 69 4.05 -3.95 7.21
CA ARG A 69 5.44 -4.26 7.56
C ARG A 69 5.75 -5.73 7.33
N PHE A 70 4.90 -6.63 7.82
CA PHE A 70 5.00 -8.07 7.57
C PHE A 70 4.99 -8.35 6.07
N LEU A 71 4.01 -7.83 5.33
CA LEU A 71 3.93 -8.05 3.88
C LEU A 71 5.16 -7.55 3.12
N THR A 72 5.74 -6.43 3.55
CA THR A 72 6.98 -5.89 2.95
C THR A 72 8.18 -6.79 3.24
N GLU A 73 8.28 -7.33 4.47
CA GLU A 73 9.32 -8.31 4.85
C GLU A 73 9.22 -9.60 4.00
N HIS A 74 8.02 -9.98 3.57
CA HIS A 74 7.75 -11.14 2.73
C HIS A 74 7.54 -10.82 1.24
N LYS A 75 7.96 -9.65 0.74
CA LYS A 75 7.70 -9.23 -0.66
C LYS A 75 8.32 -10.13 -1.75
N ALA A 76 9.21 -11.06 -1.38
CA ALA A 76 9.73 -12.08 -2.28
C ALA A 76 8.71 -13.21 -2.56
N ASP A 77 7.74 -13.39 -1.67
CA ASP A 77 6.61 -14.29 -1.90
C ASP A 77 5.65 -13.65 -2.93
N PRO A 78 5.26 -14.38 -3.99
CA PRO A 78 4.37 -13.85 -5.02
C PRO A 78 3.04 -13.31 -4.49
N TYR A 79 2.48 -13.90 -3.44
CA TYR A 79 1.23 -13.42 -2.84
C TYR A 79 1.42 -12.02 -2.23
N CYS A 80 2.44 -11.85 -1.38
CA CYS A 80 2.73 -10.56 -0.76
C CYS A 80 3.12 -9.49 -1.78
N TYR A 81 3.89 -9.86 -2.81
CA TYR A 81 4.20 -8.97 -3.94
C TYR A 81 2.92 -8.49 -4.64
N ASN A 82 2.02 -9.43 -4.98
CA ASN A 82 0.81 -9.13 -5.74
C ASN A 82 -0.16 -8.24 -4.96
N LEU A 83 -0.25 -8.39 -3.62
CA LEU A 83 -1.06 -7.49 -2.80
C LEU A 83 -0.67 -6.01 -2.98
N PHE A 84 0.63 -5.69 -3.01
CA PHE A 84 1.09 -4.32 -3.26
C PHE A 84 0.92 -3.94 -4.73
N TYR A 85 1.31 -4.83 -5.65
CA TYR A 85 1.22 -4.57 -7.08
C TYR A 85 -0.22 -4.24 -7.50
N ASP A 86 -1.19 -5.07 -7.12
CA ASP A 86 -2.60 -4.89 -7.46
C ASP A 86 -3.19 -3.63 -6.82
N ALA A 87 -2.83 -3.33 -5.57
CA ALA A 87 -3.25 -2.11 -4.91
C ALA A 87 -2.72 -0.85 -5.63
N PHE A 88 -1.45 -0.85 -6.07
CA PHE A 88 -0.89 0.24 -6.88
C PHE A 88 -1.56 0.32 -8.26
N GLN A 89 -1.84 -0.82 -8.88
CA GLN A 89 -2.54 -0.87 -10.16
C GLN A 89 -3.93 -0.23 -10.07
N LEU A 90 -4.66 -0.56 -9.00
CA LEU A 90 -5.96 0.01 -8.70
C LEU A 90 -5.87 1.51 -8.45
N PHE A 91 -4.89 1.95 -7.64
CA PHE A 91 -4.63 3.37 -7.38
C PHE A 91 -4.41 4.16 -8.68
N PHE A 92 -3.54 3.67 -9.57
CA PHE A 92 -3.29 4.35 -10.86
C PHE A 92 -4.55 4.42 -11.71
N THR A 93 -5.29 3.33 -11.82
CA THR A 93 -6.53 3.27 -12.60
C THR A 93 -7.59 4.25 -12.06
N LYS A 94 -7.75 4.32 -10.74
CA LYS A 94 -8.77 5.15 -10.09
C LYS A 94 -8.39 6.62 -10.05
N HIS A 95 -7.11 6.95 -9.96
CA HIS A 95 -6.65 8.31 -9.69
C HIS A 95 -5.81 8.90 -10.81
N VAL A 96 -4.70 8.26 -11.18
CA VAL A 96 -3.65 8.85 -12.02
C VAL A 96 -3.96 8.76 -13.52
N CYS A 97 -4.45 7.63 -14.02
CA CYS A 97 -4.75 7.45 -15.45
C CYS A 97 -5.91 8.32 -15.95
N LYS A 98 -6.61 9.01 -15.06
CA LYS A 98 -7.69 9.95 -15.40
C LYS A 98 -7.17 11.34 -15.79
N TYR A 99 -5.87 11.60 -15.65
CA TYR A 99 -5.25 12.83 -16.13
C TYR A 99 -4.85 12.66 -17.61
N PRO A 100 -5.20 13.60 -18.52
CA PRO A 100 -4.95 13.45 -19.96
C PRO A 100 -3.48 13.17 -20.33
N ASP A 101 -2.52 13.75 -19.59
CA ASP A 101 -1.09 13.67 -19.89
C ASP A 101 -0.31 12.78 -18.91
N TYR A 102 -0.96 11.84 -18.22
CA TYR A 102 -0.34 11.08 -17.13
C TYR A 102 0.90 10.26 -17.56
N GLN A 103 1.04 9.96 -18.85
CA GLN A 103 2.21 9.24 -19.42
C GLN A 103 3.37 10.18 -19.77
N ASN A 104 3.09 11.47 -19.99
CA ASN A 104 4.08 12.46 -20.44
C ASN A 104 4.67 13.27 -19.28
N LYS A 105 4.20 13.06 -18.05
CA LYS A 105 4.64 13.80 -16.86
C LYS A 105 5.13 12.83 -15.79
N PRO A 106 6.27 13.12 -15.12
CA PRO A 106 6.72 12.31 -14.01
C PRO A 106 5.74 12.39 -12.85
N VAL A 107 5.47 11.24 -12.24
CA VAL A 107 4.63 11.11 -11.04
C VAL A 107 5.55 10.87 -9.85
N HIS A 108 5.42 11.71 -8.84
CA HIS A 108 6.20 11.64 -7.61
C HIS A 108 5.33 11.10 -6.47
N PHE A 109 5.95 10.34 -5.56
CA PHE A 109 5.25 9.71 -4.43
C PHE A 109 5.88 10.10 -3.10
N VAL A 110 5.03 10.18 -2.08
CA VAL A 110 5.46 10.38 -0.70
C VAL A 110 4.67 9.42 0.20
N GLY A 111 5.37 8.77 1.14
CA GLY A 111 4.76 7.89 2.14
C GLY A 111 5.49 6.56 2.27
N SER A 112 5.41 5.96 3.45
CA SER A 112 6.12 4.71 3.80
C SER A 112 5.80 3.56 2.85
N ILE A 113 4.52 3.35 2.49
CA ILE A 113 4.13 2.26 1.59
C ILE A 113 4.80 2.40 0.22
N ALA A 114 4.78 3.60 -0.35
CA ALA A 114 5.43 3.89 -1.63
C ALA A 114 6.95 3.73 -1.53
N TYR A 115 7.56 4.19 -0.43
CA TYR A 115 9.01 4.16 -0.23
C TYR A 115 9.55 2.73 -0.04
N TYR A 116 8.99 1.96 0.89
CA TYR A 116 9.47 0.60 1.18
C TYR A 116 9.14 -0.40 0.07
N ASN A 117 8.14 -0.12 -0.77
CA ASN A 117 7.74 -0.95 -1.91
C ASN A 117 8.00 -0.26 -3.26
N ALA A 118 9.01 0.60 -3.32
CA ALA A 118 9.32 1.43 -4.49
C ALA A 118 9.55 0.62 -5.78
N GLU A 119 10.18 -0.55 -5.70
CA GLU A 119 10.42 -1.43 -6.84
C GLU A 119 9.09 -1.91 -7.46
N ILE A 120 8.17 -2.36 -6.60
CA ILE A 120 6.83 -2.84 -7.01
C ILE A 120 6.02 -1.68 -7.59
N LEU A 121 6.06 -0.51 -6.93
CA LEU A 121 5.38 0.71 -7.39
C LEU A 121 5.87 1.14 -8.77
N ARG A 122 7.20 1.17 -8.98
CA ARG A 122 7.83 1.51 -10.26
C ARG A 122 7.44 0.52 -11.35
N LYS A 123 7.44 -0.78 -11.04
CA LYS A 123 6.99 -1.82 -11.97
C LYS A 123 5.52 -1.63 -12.35
N ALA A 124 4.64 -1.44 -11.37
CA ALA A 124 3.21 -1.21 -11.60
C ALA A 124 2.93 0.05 -12.44
N ALA A 125 3.73 1.11 -12.24
CA ALA A 125 3.63 2.34 -13.02
C ALA A 125 4.14 2.16 -14.45
N MET A 126 5.28 1.48 -14.62
CA MET A 126 5.86 1.16 -15.92
C MET A 126 4.89 0.35 -16.79
N ASP A 127 4.16 -0.59 -16.19
CA ASP A 127 3.15 -1.40 -16.89
C ASP A 127 1.93 -0.59 -17.38
N ARG A 128 1.80 0.68 -16.95
CA ARG A 128 0.84 1.66 -17.49
C ARG A 128 1.47 2.76 -18.35
N GLY A 129 2.75 2.65 -18.69
CA GLY A 129 3.47 3.68 -19.43
C GLY A 129 3.70 4.96 -18.63
N MET A 130 3.73 4.87 -17.29
CA MET A 130 3.96 6.01 -16.42
C MET A 130 5.45 6.13 -16.05
N GLN A 131 5.92 7.37 -15.92
CA GLN A 131 7.26 7.65 -15.42
C GLN A 131 7.19 8.01 -13.94
N VAL A 132 7.88 7.24 -13.08
CA VAL A 132 7.95 7.53 -11.65
C VAL A 132 9.22 8.31 -11.34
N GLY A 133 9.06 9.51 -10.80
CA GLY A 133 10.16 10.37 -10.37
C GLY A 133 10.63 10.02 -8.95
N LEU A 134 10.68 11.05 -8.10
CA LEU A 134 11.04 10.94 -6.68
C LEU A 134 10.01 10.11 -5.89
N ILE A 135 10.53 9.29 -4.99
CA ILE A 135 9.73 8.59 -3.98
C ILE A 135 10.38 8.91 -2.63
N LEU A 136 9.63 9.59 -1.76
CA LEU A 136 10.11 10.02 -0.44
C LEU A 136 9.36 9.28 0.66
N GLU A 137 10.04 8.95 1.76
CA GLU A 137 9.39 8.30 2.91
C GLU A 137 8.41 9.25 3.61
N SER A 138 8.82 10.51 3.80
CA SER A 138 8.02 11.54 4.46
C SER A 138 8.21 12.90 3.78
N PRO A 139 7.23 13.82 3.87
CA PRO A 139 7.33 15.13 3.24
C PRO A 139 8.53 15.96 3.68
N ILE A 140 8.96 15.81 4.95
CA ILE A 140 10.06 16.58 5.52
C ILE A 140 11.41 16.26 4.84
N ALA A 141 11.61 15.01 4.40
CA ALA A 141 12.80 14.61 3.67
C ALA A 141 12.95 15.35 2.33
N GLY A 142 11.83 15.71 1.69
CA GLY A 142 11.82 16.49 0.45
C GLY A 142 12.21 17.96 0.65
N LEU A 143 11.84 18.54 1.79
CA LEU A 143 12.22 19.92 2.13
C LEU A 143 13.73 20.04 2.35
N THR A 144 14.37 19.04 2.95
CA THR A 144 15.83 19.02 3.12
C THR A 144 16.57 19.03 1.78
N LEU A 145 16.09 18.27 0.80
CA LEU A 145 16.69 18.22 -0.55
C LEU A 145 16.50 19.55 -1.31
N TYR A 146 15.30 20.14 -1.24
CA TYR A 146 15.01 21.42 -1.91
C TYR A 146 15.85 22.59 -1.38
N HIS A 147 16.22 22.56 -0.09
CA HIS A 147 17.10 23.56 0.52
C HIS A 147 18.60 23.29 0.32
N GLN A 148 18.99 22.11 -0.17
CA GLN A 148 20.38 21.79 -0.50
C GLN A 148 20.75 22.20 -1.93
N GLU A 149 19.80 22.30 -2.86
CA GLU A 149 20.04 22.79 -4.24
C GLU A 149 20.08 24.32 -4.36
N LEU A 150 19.74 25.06 -3.29
CA LEU A 150 19.68 26.52 -3.26
C LEU A 150 20.93 27.18 -2.62
N VAL A 151 22.01 26.43 -2.40
CA VAL A 151 23.31 26.92 -1.88
C VAL A 151 24.40 26.60 -2.86
#